data_AF-N4U4Y8-F1
#
_entry.id   AF-N4U4Y8-F1
#
_cell.length_a   1.000
_cell.length_b   1.000
_cell.length_c   1.000
_cell.angle_alpha   90.00
_cell.angle_beta   90.00
_cell.angle_gamma   90.00
#
_symmetry.space_group_name_H-M   'P 1'
#
loop_
_entity.id
_entity.type
_entity.pdbx_description
1 polymer ?
#
loop_
_entity_poly.entity_id
_entity_poly.type
_entity_poly.pdbx_seq_one_letter_code
_entity_poly.pdbx_strand_id
1 'polypeptide(L)' 'CLVCRQRKVACDRQRPRCGLCSRNDFDCQYKARQHRPGLRAGYVASLESQLSM' A
#
# COMPACT_ATOMS: atom_id res chain seq x y z
N CYS A 1 5.46 -9.70 -3.32
CA CYS A 1 5.85 -8.42 -3.94
C CYS A 1 4.79 -8.01 -4.97
N LEU A 2 4.88 -6.78 -5.49
CA LEU A 2 4.01 -6.22 -6.51
C LEU A 2 4.13 -6.98 -7.85
N VAL A 3 5.33 -7.43 -8.19
CA VAL A 3 5.59 -8.22 -9.41
C VAL A 3 4.84 -9.55 -9.41
N CYS A 4 4.97 -10.37 -8.36
CA CYS A 4 4.22 -11.64 -8.28
C CYS A 4 2.71 -11.41 -8.27
N ARG A 5 2.23 -10.33 -7.62
CA ARG A 5 0.81 -9.94 -7.63
C ARG A 5 0.34 -9.62 -9.05
N GLN A 6 1.08 -8.80 -9.78
CA GLN A 6 0.76 -8.42 -11.17
C GLN A 6 0.77 -9.64 -12.09
N ARG A 7 1.73 -10.56 -11.91
CA ARG A 7 1.85 -11.79 -12.69
C ARG A 7 0.91 -12.91 -12.25
N LYS A 8 0.13 -12.71 -11.17
CA LYS A 8 -0.79 -13.71 -10.60
C LYS A 8 -0.10 -15.04 -10.26
N VAL A 9 1.14 -14.97 -9.77
CA VAL A 9 1.92 -16.15 -9.35
C VAL A 9 2.14 -16.14 -7.84
N ALA A 10 2.37 -17.33 -7.26
CA ALA A 10 2.74 -17.45 -5.85
C ALA A 10 4.06 -16.71 -5.58
N CYS A 11 4.09 -15.94 -4.49
CA CYS A 11 5.28 -15.23 -4.03
C CYS A 11 5.85 -15.97 -2.82
N ASP A 12 7.11 -16.38 -2.91
CA ASP A 12 7.87 -17.07 -1.85
C ASP A 12 8.29 -16.16 -0.69
N ARG A 13 8.07 -14.83 -0.85
CA ARG A 13 8.26 -13.80 0.20
C ARG A 13 9.66 -13.74 0.85
N GLN A 14 10.68 -14.34 0.25
CA GLN A 14 12.07 -14.19 0.69
C GLN A 14 12.52 -12.72 0.64
N ARG A 15 13.46 -12.34 1.53
CA ARG A 15 14.03 -10.98 1.62
C ARG A 15 15.53 -11.06 1.31
N PRO A 16 16.13 -10.08 0.62
CA PRO A 16 15.58 -8.77 0.22
C PRO A 16 14.68 -8.79 -1.02
N ARG A 17 14.81 -9.81 -1.88
CA ARG A 17 13.97 -10.03 -3.08
C ARG A 17 13.41 -11.46 -3.02
N CYS A 18 12.19 -11.67 -3.51
CA CYS A 18 11.61 -13.01 -3.60
C CYS A 18 12.30 -13.81 -4.73
N GLY A 19 12.33 -15.13 -4.64
CA GLY A 19 13.06 -16.02 -5.54
C GLY A 19 12.74 -15.80 -7.02
N LEU A 20 11.47 -15.59 -7.38
CA LEU A 20 11.09 -15.25 -8.76
C LEU A 20 11.73 -13.93 -9.23
N CYS A 21 11.75 -12.92 -8.36
CA CYS A 21 12.30 -11.62 -8.71
C CYS A 21 13.82 -11.63 -8.71
N SER A 22 14.47 -12.42 -7.85
CA SER A 22 15.92 -12.59 -7.83
C SER A 22 16.44 -13.32 -9.06
N ARG A 23 15.74 -14.36 -9.54
CA ARG A 23 16.17 -15.15 -10.70
C ARG A 23 16.06 -14.41 -12.04
N ASN A 24 15.13 -13.46 -12.12
CA ASN A 24 14.79 -12.78 -13.36
C ASN A 24 15.08 -11.26 -13.27
N ASP A 25 15.82 -10.84 -12.25
CA ASP A 25 16.18 -9.46 -11.97
C ASP A 25 15.02 -8.44 -11.98
N PHE A 26 13.84 -8.85 -11.53
CA PHE A 26 12.69 -7.94 -11.42
C PHE A 26 12.76 -7.05 -10.20
N ASP A 27 12.35 -5.79 -10.34
CA ASP A 27 12.24 -4.86 -9.21
C ASP A 27 11.22 -5.37 -8.16
N CYS A 28 11.75 -5.93 -7.08
CA CYS A 28 10.97 -6.66 -6.10
C CYS A 28 10.44 -5.73 -5.01
N GLN A 29 9.37 -5.01 -5.31
CA GLN A 29 8.78 -4.10 -4.34
C GLN A 29 7.66 -4.75 -3.54
N TYR A 30 7.62 -4.50 -2.23
CA TYR A 30 6.46 -4.79 -1.39
C TYR A 30 5.76 -3.46 -1.09
N LYS A 31 4.44 -3.40 -1.29
CA LYS A 31 3.68 -2.19 -0.96
C LYS A 31 3.78 -1.95 0.56
N ALA A 32 4.43 -0.87 0.97
CA ALA A 32 4.27 -0.38 2.34
C ALA A 32 2.79 -0.02 2.53
N ARG A 33 2.22 -0.29 3.71
CA ARG A 33 0.87 0.18 4.04
C ARG A 33 0.89 1.70 4.03
N GLN A 34 0.47 2.30 2.92
CA GLN A 34 0.14 3.72 2.84
C GLN A 34 -1.24 3.89 3.48
N HIS A 35 -1.30 3.79 4.81
CA HIS A 35 -2.45 4.23 5.58
C HIS A 35 -2.07 5.52 6.29
N ARG A 36 -2.20 6.63 5.57
CA ARG A 36 -2.80 7.81 6.18
C ARG A 36 -4.26 7.73 5.77
N PRO A 37 -5.17 7.15 6.57
CA PRO A 37 -6.58 7.41 6.35
C PRO A 37 -6.70 8.92 6.26
N GLY A 38 -7.12 9.44 5.10
CA GLY A 38 -7.50 10.83 5.01
C GLY A 38 -8.52 11.13 6.11
N LEU A 39 -8.57 12.38 6.53
CA LEU A 39 -9.63 12.88 7.39
C LEU A 39 -10.98 12.37 6.89
N ARG A 40 -11.75 11.66 7.74
CA ARG A 40 -13.02 11.05 7.35
C ARG A 40 -13.89 12.09 6.65
N ALA A 41 -14.49 11.71 5.52
CA ALA A 41 -15.55 12.50 4.89
C ALA A 41 -16.61 12.82 5.96
N GLY A 42 -16.76 14.11 6.31
CA GLY A 42 -17.65 14.58 7.36
C GLY A 42 -16.98 15.24 8.58
N TYR A 43 -15.67 15.05 8.84
CA TYR A 43 -15.01 15.70 9.99
C TYR A 43 -14.93 17.23 9.85
N VAL A 44 -14.70 17.72 8.62
CA VAL A 44 -14.68 19.17 8.34
C VAL A 44 -16.07 19.78 8.56
N ALA A 45 -17.14 19.09 8.12
CA ALA A 45 -18.51 19.54 8.31
C ALA A 45 -18.90 19.63 9.79
N SER A 46 -18.44 18.69 10.63
CA SER A 46 -18.64 18.80 12.08
C SER A 46 -17.86 19.97 12.69
N LEU A 47 -16.65 20.28 12.19
CA LEU A 47 -15.91 21.46 12.65
C LEU A 47 -16.65 22.76 12.31
N GLU A 48 -17.12 22.92 11.06
CA GLU A 48 -17.82 24.14 10.63
C GLU A 48 -19.09 24.38 11.44
N SER A 49 -19.83 23.33 11.80
CA SER A 49 -21.02 23.43 12.65
C SER A 49 -20.76 23.88 14.09
N GLN A 50 -19.54 23.66 14.60
CA GLN A 50 -19.15 24.08 15.95
C GLN A 50 -18.54 25.49 15.99
N LEU A 51 -17.96 25.97 14.89
CA LEU A 51 -17.37 27.31 14.78
C LEU A 51 -18.39 28.40 14.42
N SER A 52 -19.66 28.07 14.19
CA SER A 52 -20.69 29.02 13.77
C SER A 52 -21.43 29.70 14.95
N MET A 53 -20.73 30.10 16.00
CA MET A 53 -21.27 30.97 17.06
C MET A 53 -20.61 32.35 17.03
#